data_AF-A0A2E7VWA8-F1
#
_entry.id   AF-A0A2E7VWA8-F1
#
_cell.length_a   1.000
_cell.length_b   1.000
_cell.length_c   1.000
_cell.angle_alpha   90.00
_cell.angle_beta   90.00
_cell.angle_gamma   90.00
#
_symmetry.space_group_name_H-M   'P 1'
#
loop_
_entity.id
_entity.type
_entity.pdbx_description
1 polymer ?
#
loop_
_entity_poly.entity_id
_entity_poly.type
_entity_poly.pdbx_seq_one_letter_code
_entity_poly.pdbx_strand_id
1 'polypeptide(L)'
;MSMISTGGLFCKDDDPMDPPGMTQEEAIKNIGKIFRSPVILSSIPNNTLRQNLVIRQPGYDTRAALIDPNVVFPYEILTKLKNNNLIKSVTDNFYSFVGACSQSNLIKKAAPQWVDLMISQKVDGVLLVLA
;
A
#
# COMPACT_ATOMS: atom_id res chain seq x y z
N MET A 1 7.39 -12.83 -6.70
CA MET A 1 7.28 -12.19 -5.35
C MET A 1 6.39 -10.95 -5.45
N SER A 2 5.62 -10.64 -4.41
CA SER A 2 4.82 -9.41 -4.30
C SER A 2 5.04 -8.72 -2.95
N MET A 3 4.37 -7.59 -2.71
CA MET A 3 4.45 -6.81 -1.49
C MET A 3 3.09 -6.23 -1.12
N ILE A 4 2.78 -6.26 0.18
CA ILE A 4 1.65 -5.53 0.77
C ILE A 4 2.18 -4.67 1.92
N SER A 5 1.91 -3.37 1.87
CA SER A 5 2.35 -2.39 2.86
C SER A 5 1.19 -1.71 3.59
N THR A 6 1.35 -1.47 4.89
CA THR A 6 0.43 -0.62 5.67
C THR A 6 0.76 0.88 5.59
N GLY A 7 1.60 1.31 4.65
CA GLY A 7 2.06 2.71 4.54
C GLY A 7 1.03 3.71 4.03
N GLY A 8 -0.15 3.26 3.58
CA GLY A 8 -1.17 4.15 3.01
C GLY A 8 -0.73 4.84 1.72
N LEU A 9 0.02 4.13 0.86
CA LEU A 9 0.45 4.66 -0.42
C LEU A 9 -0.58 4.37 -1.51
N PHE A 10 -0.66 5.27 -2.48
CA PHE A 10 -1.50 5.11 -3.67
C PHE A 10 -0.97 5.96 -4.83
N CYS A 11 -1.42 5.67 -6.04
CA CYS A 11 -1.10 6.48 -7.22
C CYS A 11 -1.90 7.79 -7.17
N LYS A 12 -1.27 8.91 -7.54
CA LYS A 12 -1.88 10.26 -7.49
C LYS A 12 -3.23 10.37 -8.20
N ASP A 13 -3.43 9.56 -9.24
CA ASP A 13 -4.60 9.46 -10.09
C ASP A 13 -5.59 8.34 -9.69
N ASP A 14 -5.29 7.60 -8.61
CA ASP A 14 -6.12 6.52 -8.06
C ASP A 14 -6.20 6.65 -6.52
N ASP A 15 -6.78 7.77 -6.06
CA ASP A 15 -7.02 7.99 -4.63
C ASP A 15 -8.09 7.00 -4.12
N PRO A 16 -7.77 6.14 -3.13
CA PRO A 16 -8.69 5.12 -2.65
C PRO A 16 -9.86 5.67 -1.83
N MET A 17 -9.89 6.96 -1.48
CA MET A 17 -10.96 7.55 -0.68
C MET A 17 -12.07 8.15 -1.54
N ASP A 18 -13.29 8.09 -1.02
CA ASP A 18 -14.47 8.75 -1.59
C ASP A 18 -15.04 9.79 -0.60
N PRO A 19 -15.04 11.10 -0.94
CA PRO A 19 -14.45 11.70 -2.15
C PRO A 19 -12.90 11.69 -2.11
N PRO A 20 -12.23 11.74 -3.28
CA PRO A 20 -10.78 11.77 -3.37
C PRO A 20 -10.20 13.14 -2.95
N GLY A 21 -8.90 13.20 -2.70
CA GLY A 21 -8.15 14.44 -2.50
C GLY A 21 -8.05 14.92 -1.05
N MET A 22 -8.50 14.12 -0.08
CA MET A 22 -8.33 14.42 1.35
C MET A 22 -6.84 14.56 1.69
N THR A 23 -6.45 15.65 2.35
CA THR A 23 -5.07 15.86 2.80
C THR A 23 -4.69 14.96 3.98
N GLN A 24 -3.40 14.90 4.32
CA GLN A 24 -2.95 14.15 5.51
C GLN A 24 -3.53 14.75 6.80
N GLU A 25 -3.56 16.08 6.93
CA GLU A 25 -4.11 16.76 8.10
C GLU A 25 -5.62 16.53 8.24
N GLU A 26 -6.34 16.53 7.13
CA GLU A 26 -7.77 16.19 7.10
C GLU A 26 -7.99 14.73 7.45
N ALA A 27 -7.15 13.82 6.98
CA ALA A 27 -7.23 12.40 7.32
C ALA A 27 -7.03 12.16 8.82
N ILE A 28 -6.06 12.86 9.44
CA ILE A 28 -5.84 12.80 10.89
C ILE A 28 -7.08 13.29 11.65
N LYS A 29 -7.64 14.46 11.25
CA LYS A 29 -8.86 15.01 11.87
C LYS A 29 -10.08 14.08 11.71
N ASN A 30 -10.13 13.32 10.61
CA ASN A 30 -11.25 12.45 10.25
C ASN A 30 -10.94 10.96 10.43
N ILE A 31 -9.93 10.58 11.23
CA ILE A 31 -9.48 9.19 11.36
C ILE A 31 -10.61 8.24 11.78
N GLY A 32 -11.55 8.70 12.62
CA GLY A 32 -12.71 7.92 13.03
C GLY A 32 -13.69 7.59 11.88
N LYS A 33 -13.73 8.41 10.81
CA LYS A 33 -14.45 8.09 9.58
C LYS A 33 -13.70 7.01 8.79
N ILE A 34 -12.37 7.15 8.68
CA ILE A 34 -11.50 6.20 7.96
C ILE A 34 -11.58 4.80 8.58
N PHE A 35 -11.60 4.69 9.92
CA PHE A 35 -11.78 3.40 10.61
C PHE A 35 -13.08 2.66 10.25
N ARG A 36 -14.13 3.42 9.90
CA ARG A 36 -15.45 2.88 9.53
C ARG A 36 -15.62 2.67 8.03
N SER A 37 -14.72 3.24 7.22
CA SER A 37 -14.71 3.04 5.77
C SER A 37 -14.30 1.61 5.41
N PRO A 38 -14.63 1.14 4.19
CA PRO A 38 -14.07 -0.08 3.65
C PRO A 38 -12.54 -0.06 3.66
N VAL A 39 -11.92 -1.22 3.89
CA VAL A 39 -10.47 -1.38 3.78
C VAL A 39 -10.13 -1.54 2.31
N ILE A 40 -9.46 -0.55 1.74
CA ILE A 40 -9.17 -0.51 0.31
C ILE A 40 -7.69 -0.80 0.09
N LEU A 41 -7.41 -1.75 -0.80
CA LEU A 41 -6.07 -2.11 -1.22
C LEU A 41 -5.73 -1.35 -2.50
N SER A 42 -4.90 -0.33 -2.39
CA SER A 42 -4.36 0.39 -3.53
C SER A 42 -3.41 -0.51 -4.32
N SER A 43 -3.59 -0.53 -5.64
CA SER A 43 -2.75 -1.27 -6.57
C SER A 43 -1.80 -0.29 -7.26
N ILE A 44 -0.50 -0.43 -7.02
CA ILE A 44 0.53 0.49 -7.49
C ILE A 44 1.40 -0.24 -8.50
N PRO A 45 1.44 0.16 -9.78
CA PRO A 45 2.34 -0.44 -10.77
C PRO A 45 3.80 -0.44 -10.30
N ASN A 46 4.53 -1.54 -10.53
CA ASN A 46 5.91 -1.72 -10.05
C ASN A 46 6.94 -0.77 -10.69
N ASN A 47 6.52 -0.03 -11.72
CA ASN A 47 7.28 1.00 -12.43
C ASN A 47 6.78 2.42 -12.11
N THR A 48 5.93 2.59 -11.10
CA THR A 48 5.43 3.90 -10.68
C THR A 48 6.59 4.78 -10.27
N LEU A 49 6.66 5.98 -10.86
CA LEU A 49 7.65 6.98 -10.47
C LEU A 49 7.28 7.58 -9.12
N ARG A 50 8.29 7.85 -8.30
CA ARG A 50 8.11 8.43 -6.96
C ARG A 50 7.21 9.67 -6.93
N GLN A 51 7.31 10.56 -7.91
CA GLN A 51 6.50 11.79 -8.00
C GLN A 51 4.99 11.53 -8.22
N ASN A 52 4.63 10.31 -8.60
CA ASN A 52 3.25 9.86 -8.80
C ASN A 52 2.72 9.08 -7.58
N LEU A 53 3.54 8.86 -6.55
CA LEU A 53 3.11 8.24 -5.30
C LEU A 53 2.63 9.30 -4.32
N VAL A 54 1.48 9.05 -3.72
CA VAL A 54 0.93 9.84 -2.62
C VAL A 54 0.92 8.96 -1.38
N ILE A 55 1.16 9.58 -0.22
CA ILE A 55 1.15 8.91 1.09
C ILE A 55 0.11 9.58 1.96
N ARG A 56 -0.83 8.79 2.48
CA ARG A 56 -1.81 9.24 3.48
C ARG A 56 -2.01 8.17 4.53
N GLN A 57 -1.50 8.43 5.72
CA GLN A 57 -1.52 7.49 6.83
C GLN A 57 -1.84 8.25 8.13
N PRO A 58 -3.11 8.40 8.52
CA PRO A 58 -3.50 9.21 9.67
C PRO A 58 -3.07 8.61 11.02
N GLY A 59 -2.64 7.35 11.07
CA GLY A 59 -2.22 6.68 12.30
C GLY A 59 -0.75 6.87 12.68
N TYR A 60 0.09 7.38 11.78
CA TYR A 60 1.55 7.45 11.97
C TYR A 60 2.17 8.70 11.31
N ASP A 61 3.42 9.00 11.65
CA ASP A 61 4.18 10.10 11.05
C ASP A 61 4.66 9.75 9.64
N THR A 62 4.21 10.52 8.65
CA THR A 62 4.54 10.29 7.23
C THR A 62 5.80 11.00 6.77
N ARG A 63 6.45 11.85 7.59
CA ARG A 63 7.58 12.69 7.16
C ARG A 63 8.74 11.89 6.56
N ALA A 64 9.11 10.78 7.18
CA ALA A 64 10.17 9.90 6.66
C ALA A 64 9.77 9.28 5.32
N ALA A 65 8.54 8.78 5.21
CA ALA A 65 8.02 8.17 3.99
C ALA A 65 7.87 9.16 2.82
N LEU A 66 7.59 10.44 3.12
CA LEU A 66 7.58 11.52 2.12
C LEU A 66 8.99 11.78 1.56
N ILE A 67 10.03 11.63 2.40
CA ILE A 67 11.44 11.79 2.03
C ILE A 67 12.01 10.53 1.37
N ASP A 68 11.52 9.35 1.71
CA ASP A 68 11.86 8.10 1.04
C ASP A 68 10.73 7.07 1.21
N PRO A 69 9.92 6.82 0.17
CA PRO A 69 8.84 5.86 0.24
C PRO A 69 9.33 4.45 0.58
N ASN A 70 10.59 4.11 0.29
CA ASN A 70 11.13 2.77 0.53
C ASN A 70 11.15 2.37 2.01
N VAL A 71 11.05 3.33 2.95
CA VAL A 71 10.99 3.04 4.39
C VAL A 71 9.72 2.30 4.80
N VAL A 72 8.63 2.47 4.04
CA VAL A 72 7.33 1.79 4.27
C VAL A 72 6.85 1.03 3.03
N PHE A 73 7.45 1.26 1.87
CA PHE A 73 7.07 0.69 0.59
C PHE A 73 8.34 0.45 -0.25
N PRO A 74 9.16 -0.57 0.05
CA PRO A 74 10.47 -0.83 -0.58
C PRO A 74 10.39 -1.34 -2.04
N TYR A 75 9.57 -0.70 -2.88
CA TYR A 75 9.33 -1.09 -4.27
C TYR A 75 10.60 -0.97 -5.12
N GLU A 76 11.41 0.07 -4.92
CA GLU A 76 12.66 0.25 -5.68
C GLU A 76 13.68 -0.83 -5.31
N ILE A 77 13.71 -1.23 -4.03
CA ILE A 77 14.57 -2.31 -3.55
C ILE A 77 14.15 -3.63 -4.20
N LEU A 78 12.86 -3.97 -4.21
CA LEU A 78 12.37 -5.20 -4.85
C LEU A 78 12.66 -5.21 -6.36
N THR A 79 12.45 -4.07 -7.05
CA THR A 79 12.81 -3.92 -8.46
C THR A 79 14.32 -4.07 -8.69
N LYS A 80 15.15 -3.53 -7.80
CA LYS A 80 16.61 -3.70 -7.85
C LYS A 80 17.04 -5.14 -7.64
N LEU A 81 16.42 -5.86 -6.69
CA LEU A 81 16.69 -7.29 -6.47
C LEU A 81 16.34 -8.12 -7.71
N LYS A 82 15.23 -7.81 -8.39
CA LYS A 82 14.88 -8.41 -9.69
C LYS A 82 15.95 -8.11 -10.74
N ASN A 83 16.33 -6.84 -10.91
CA ASN A 83 17.28 -6.42 -11.94
C ASN A 83 18.69 -6.99 -11.71
N ASN A 84 19.05 -7.26 -10.46
CA ASN A 84 20.30 -7.92 -10.08
C ASN A 84 20.22 -9.45 -10.12
N ASN A 85 19.13 -10.03 -10.63
CA ASN A 85 18.89 -11.48 -10.71
C ASN A 85 18.92 -12.22 -9.35
N LEU A 86 18.70 -11.49 -8.24
CA LEU A 86 18.61 -12.09 -6.90
C LEU A 86 17.22 -12.70 -6.64
N ILE A 87 16.19 -12.16 -7.29
CA ILE A 87 14.86 -12.76 -7.38
C ILE A 87 14.46 -12.85 -8.86
N LYS A 88 13.75 -13.91 -9.23
CA LYS A 88 13.39 -14.18 -10.63
C LYS A 88 12.44 -13.11 -11.20
N SER A 89 11.43 -12.70 -10.43
CA SER A 89 10.45 -11.71 -10.85
C SER A 89 9.69 -11.11 -9.67
N VAL A 90 9.15 -9.92 -9.91
CA VAL A 90 8.13 -9.28 -9.07
C VAL A 90 6.81 -9.20 -9.84
N THR A 91 5.69 -9.07 -9.13
CA THR A 91 4.38 -8.81 -9.73
C THR A 91 4.33 -7.46 -10.45
N ASP A 92 3.39 -7.31 -11.39
CA ASP A 92 3.19 -6.05 -12.12
C ASP A 92 2.75 -4.90 -11.22
N ASN A 93 2.09 -5.23 -10.10
CA ASN A 93 1.69 -4.28 -9.07
C ASN A 93 2.23 -4.67 -7.70
N PHE A 94 2.51 -3.68 -6.88
CA PHE A 94 2.65 -3.78 -5.44
C PHE A 94 1.46 -3.12 -4.77
N TYR A 95 1.20 -3.49 -3.51
CA TYR A 95 -0.05 -3.13 -2.87
C TYR A 95 0.17 -2.37 -1.58
N SER A 96 -0.68 -1.40 -1.30
CA SER A 96 -0.70 -0.70 -0.01
C SER A 96 -2.12 -0.43 0.45
N PHE A 97 -2.31 -0.32 1.75
CA PHE A 97 -3.57 0.13 2.34
C PHE A 97 -3.31 1.00 3.55
N VAL A 98 -4.33 1.75 3.95
CA VAL A 98 -4.28 2.53 5.19
C VAL A 98 -4.48 1.59 6.38
N GLY A 99 -3.43 1.42 7.18
CA GLY A 99 -3.48 0.57 8.39
C GLY A 99 -4.53 1.00 9.44
N ALA A 100 -4.93 2.27 9.46
CA ALA A 100 -6.02 2.77 10.32
C ALA A 100 -7.40 2.29 9.84
N CYS A 101 -7.72 1.02 10.12
CA CYS A 101 -8.93 0.36 9.64
C CYS A 101 -9.54 -0.58 10.71
N SER A 102 -10.77 -1.05 10.46
CA SER A 102 -11.38 -2.08 11.29
C SER A 102 -10.67 -3.43 11.10
N GLN A 103 -9.95 -3.89 12.14
CA GLN A 103 -9.23 -5.18 12.12
C GLN A 103 -10.17 -6.37 11.86
N SER A 104 -11.39 -6.33 12.38
CA SER A 104 -12.39 -7.38 12.14
C SER A 104 -12.78 -7.44 10.66
N ASN A 105 -13.00 -6.28 10.01
CA ASN A 105 -13.28 -6.23 8.57
C ASN A 105 -12.07 -6.64 7.73
N LEU A 106 -10.86 -6.24 8.14
CA LEU A 106 -9.62 -6.66 7.49
C LEU A 106 -9.50 -8.19 7.51
N ILE A 107 -9.54 -8.81 8.69
CA ILE A 107 -9.32 -10.26 8.86
C ILE A 107 -10.43 -11.08 8.20
N LYS A 108 -11.70 -10.68 8.36
CA LYS A 108 -12.84 -11.50 7.93
C LYS A 108 -13.26 -11.27 6.48
N LYS A 109 -12.88 -10.15 5.86
CA LYS A 109 -13.36 -9.76 4.52
C LYS A 109 -12.21 -9.43 3.57
N ALA A 110 -11.42 -8.40 3.89
CA ALA A 110 -10.46 -7.86 2.93
C ALA A 110 -9.24 -8.77 2.73
N ALA A 111 -8.60 -9.22 3.82
CA ALA A 111 -7.39 -10.04 3.75
C ALA A 111 -7.60 -11.37 2.99
N PRO A 112 -8.71 -12.12 3.18
CA PRO A 112 -9.00 -13.30 2.34
C PRO A 112 -9.05 -12.98 0.85
N GLN A 113 -9.71 -11.89 0.45
CA GLN A 113 -9.77 -11.46 -0.95
C GLN A 113 -8.38 -11.09 -1.50
N TRP A 114 -7.52 -10.50 -0.67
CA TRP A 114 -6.15 -10.18 -1.05
C TRP A 114 -5.30 -11.44 -1.20
N VAL A 115 -5.52 -12.46 -0.37
CA VAL A 115 -4.89 -13.78 -0.53
C VAL A 115 -5.31 -14.41 -1.85
N ASP A 116 -6.61 -14.40 -2.18
CA ASP A 116 -7.11 -14.91 -3.46
C ASP A 116 -6.48 -14.16 -4.65
N LEU A 117 -6.31 -12.83 -4.53
CA LEU A 117 -5.59 -12.02 -5.51
C LEU A 117 -4.13 -12.51 -5.67
N MET A 118 -3.39 -12.70 -4.58
CA MET A 118 -2.00 -13.19 -4.64
C MET A 118 -1.91 -14.59 -5.25
N ILE A 119 -2.84 -15.49 -4.92
CA ILE A 119 -2.90 -16.85 -5.47
C ILE A 119 -3.18 -16.80 -6.98
N SER A 120 -4.15 -16.00 -7.42
CA SER A 120 -4.49 -15.86 -8.84
C SER A 120 -3.33 -15.31 -9.68
N GLN A 121 -2.49 -14.46 -9.09
CA GLN A 121 -1.27 -13.94 -9.68
C GLN A 121 -0.08 -14.92 -9.61
N LYS A 122 -0.27 -16.12 -9.04
CA LYS A 122 0.77 -17.14 -8.85
C LYS A 122 1.98 -16.60 -8.09
N VAL A 123 1.73 -15.81 -7.05
CA VAL A 123 2.79 -15.22 -6.22
C VAL A 123 3.39 -16.29 -5.30
N ASP A 124 4.68 -16.57 -5.43
CA ASP A 124 5.39 -17.53 -4.56
C ASP A 124 5.63 -17.02 -3.13
N GLY A 125 5.59 -15.71 -2.93
CA GLY A 125 5.86 -15.08 -1.64
C GLY A 125 5.51 -13.60 -1.63
N VAL A 126 5.01 -13.14 -0.48
CA VAL A 126 4.55 -11.77 -0.24
C VAL A 126 5.38 -11.16 0.88
N LEU A 127 6.03 -10.03 0.61
CA LEU A 127 6.65 -9.21 1.63
C LEU A 127 5.60 -8.35 2.31
N LEU A 128 5.41 -8.54 3.62
CA LEU A 128 4.55 -7.68 4.43
C LEU A 128 5.41 -6.58 5.04
N VAL A 129 5.04 -5.31 4.81
CA VAL A 129 5.79 -4.14 5.28
C VAL A 129 4.92 -3.30 6.19
N LEU A 130 5.43 -3.05 7.40
CA LEU A 130 4.79 -2.22 8.41
C LEU A 130 5.18 -0.75 8.21
N ALA A 131 4.31 0.15 8.67
CA ALA A 131 4.50 1.59 8.65
C ALA A 131 4.55 2.15 10.06
#